data_AF-A0A3M2SCZ1-F1
#
_entry.id   AF-A0A3M2SCZ1-F1
#
_cell.length_a   1.000
_cell.length_b   1.000
_cell.length_c   1.000
_cell.angle_alpha   90.00
_cell.angle_beta   90.00
_cell.angle_gamma   90.00
#
_symmetry.space_group_name_H-M   'P 1'
#
loop_
_entity.id
_entity.type
_entity.pdbx_description
1 polymer ?
#
loop_
_entity_poly.entity_id
_entity_poly.type
_entity_poly.pdbx_seq_one_letter_code
_entity_poly.pdbx_strand_id
1 'polypeptide(L)'
;MLFQTATLLAVAGLVLGHSPYSPPNKPHDDKSGWETQYTATGTAEVAAAAATAKTSSPTSKVRGKAFDRIAIIYFENENYDKAFGDPNFAWFRSKGITLSNYFGVTHPSEPNYMAAIAGDYFGMQNDDFNRNPRNVSTIIDLLEHRGISWGLYQEDMPYSGFEGFSWVNHKNGANDYVRKHNPAVLHDSIAFSEQRLSQIKNVSLVDTSRSLFHKDLKENKLPQWMFITPNMTSDGHDTSVTVAGNWCRKFLEPLLKDKHFMDNTLVLITWDENETYANQNHILGILIGDAVPKQLVGTTDNNFYNHYSEISTVQANWDLPTLGRWDVGANVFQLVARKTGDKLRRWKSHKLDKMFYNVSYAGPFNTAGGNHQYPAPNLDLEHSFSGRKIFDPIRKEWHKSHSPTYYKDSIEVPDGLSPPKGYEAPKSK
;
A
#
# COMPACT_ATOMS: atom_id res chain seq x y z
N MET A 1 -28.12 24.11 55.38
CA MET A 1 -27.08 24.94 54.75
C MET A 1 -26.02 24.00 54.22
N LEU A 2 -25.85 23.98 52.89
CA LEU A 2 -25.01 23.01 52.17
C LEU A 2 -23.51 23.30 52.34
N PHE A 3 -22.73 22.23 52.49
CA PHE A 3 -21.28 22.24 52.26
C PHE A 3 -21.00 22.26 50.75
N GLN A 4 -20.20 23.22 50.28
CA GLN A 4 -19.58 23.19 48.96
C GLN A 4 -18.07 22.99 49.13
N THR A 5 -17.59 21.82 48.71
CA THR A 5 -16.19 21.54 48.44
C THR A 5 -15.89 21.97 47.00
N ALA A 6 -15.02 22.96 46.82
CA ALA A 6 -14.48 23.34 45.53
C ALA A 6 -13.10 22.67 45.34
N THR A 7 -13.05 21.64 44.51
CA THR A 7 -11.81 21.01 44.05
C THR A 7 -11.29 21.79 42.84
N LEU A 8 -10.12 22.43 42.96
CA LEU A 8 -9.42 23.00 41.81
C LEU A 8 -8.93 21.86 40.90
N LEU A 9 -9.44 21.80 39.67
CA LEU A 9 -8.82 21.04 38.58
C LEU A 9 -7.65 21.85 38.02
N ALA A 10 -6.42 21.35 38.16
CA ALA A 10 -5.28 21.81 37.38
C ALA A 10 -5.35 21.18 35.98
N VAL A 11 -5.66 22.00 34.97
CA VAL A 11 -5.56 21.60 33.56
C VAL A 11 -4.11 21.71 33.14
N ALA A 12 -3.39 20.60 33.11
CA ALA A 12 -2.10 20.50 32.45
C ALA A 12 -2.34 20.41 30.93
N GLY A 13 -2.16 21.53 30.22
CA GLY A 13 -2.09 21.53 28.77
C GLY A 13 -0.85 20.79 28.30
N LEU A 14 -1.01 19.58 27.77
CA LEU A 14 0.03 18.94 26.96
C LEU A 14 0.13 19.68 25.64
N VAL A 15 1.17 20.48 25.48
CA VAL A 15 1.65 20.92 24.18
C VAL A 15 2.22 19.67 23.48
N LEU A 16 1.47 19.13 22.51
CA LEU A 16 1.97 18.11 21.59
C LEU A 16 3.07 18.74 20.74
N GLY A 17 4.32 18.55 21.16
CA GLY A 17 5.49 18.87 20.35
C GLY A 17 5.42 18.07 19.05
N HIS A 18 5.09 18.75 17.96
CA HIS A 18 5.22 18.19 16.61
C HIS A 18 6.73 18.04 16.36
N SER A 19 7.21 16.81 16.23
CA SER A 19 8.52 16.60 15.62
C SER A 19 8.42 17.08 14.17
N PRO A 20 9.24 18.05 13.73
CA PRO A 20 9.23 18.49 12.34
C PRO A 20 9.57 17.29 11.45
N TYR A 21 8.87 17.18 10.32
CA TYR A 21 9.23 16.27 9.24
C TYR A 21 10.72 16.44 8.91
N SER A 22 11.52 15.42 9.20
CA SER A 22 12.88 15.33 8.71
C SER A 22 12.82 14.77 7.30
N PRO A 23 13.26 15.50 6.25
CA PRO A 23 13.41 14.92 4.93
C PRO A 23 14.30 13.67 5.01
N PRO A 24 14.17 12.70 4.08
CA PRO A 24 15.02 11.51 4.08
C PRO A 24 16.48 11.94 4.24
N ASN A 25 17.10 11.52 5.34
CA ASN A 25 18.44 11.96 5.70
C ASN A 25 19.38 11.75 4.51
N LYS A 26 20.23 12.74 4.23
CA LYS A 26 21.47 12.50 3.47
C LYS A 26 22.14 11.25 4.07
N PRO A 27 22.73 10.36 3.25
CA PRO A 27 23.34 9.15 3.76
C PRO A 27 24.23 9.50 4.95
N HIS A 28 23.87 8.96 6.11
CA HIS A 28 24.79 8.97 7.22
C HIS A 28 26.00 8.17 6.76
N ASP A 29 27.17 8.80 6.81
CA ASP A 29 28.46 8.15 6.63
C ASP A 29 28.78 7.30 7.87
N ASP A 30 27.77 6.58 8.39
CA ASP A 30 27.87 5.80 9.61
C ASP A 30 28.49 4.44 9.29
N LYS A 31 29.60 4.16 9.96
CA LYS A 31 30.35 2.91 9.84
C LYS A 31 29.66 1.74 10.58
N SER A 32 28.42 1.95 11.05
CA SER A 32 27.62 0.97 11.80
C SER A 32 27.22 -0.27 10.99
N GLY A 33 27.19 -0.20 9.65
CA GLY A 33 26.93 -1.35 8.78
C GLY A 33 25.58 -2.05 9.02
N TRP A 34 24.61 -1.37 9.66
CA TRP A 34 23.31 -1.94 10.00
C TRP A 34 22.44 -2.13 8.75
N GLU A 35 22.67 -1.32 7.71
CA GLU A 35 21.98 -1.32 6.42
C GLU A 35 22.07 -2.65 5.65
N THR A 36 22.99 -3.53 6.05
CA THR A 36 23.15 -4.88 5.48
C THR A 36 22.93 -5.98 6.52
N GLN A 37 22.61 -5.64 7.77
CA GLN A 37 22.38 -6.65 8.81
C GLN A 37 21.09 -7.46 8.57
N TYR A 38 20.10 -6.88 7.90
CA TYR A 38 18.81 -7.52 7.65
C TYR A 38 18.65 -8.13 6.26
N THR A 39 19.72 -8.16 5.46
CA THR A 39 19.76 -8.83 4.15
C THR A 39 20.22 -10.30 4.22
N ALA A 40 20.44 -10.83 5.43
CA ALA A 40 20.84 -12.22 5.64
C ALA A 40 19.76 -13.21 5.18
N THR A 41 20.17 -14.34 4.60
CA THR A 41 19.26 -15.39 4.10
C THR A 41 19.51 -16.78 4.68
N GLY A 42 20.67 -17.02 5.29
CA GLY A 42 20.96 -18.28 5.98
C GLY A 42 20.20 -18.39 7.30
N THR A 43 19.77 -19.59 7.67
CA THR A 43 18.90 -19.79 8.85
C THR A 43 19.53 -19.28 10.15
N ALA A 44 20.82 -19.51 10.35
CA ALA A 44 21.51 -19.10 11.57
C ALA A 44 21.67 -17.56 11.62
N GLU A 45 21.98 -16.95 10.48
CA GLU A 45 22.15 -15.52 10.32
C GLU A 45 20.81 -14.78 10.47
N VAL A 46 19.73 -15.33 9.91
CA VAL A 46 18.37 -14.81 10.10
C VAL A 46 17.94 -14.91 11.55
N ALA A 47 18.24 -16.01 12.24
CA ALA A 47 17.95 -16.14 13.67
C ALA A 47 18.75 -15.12 14.52
N ALA A 48 20.02 -14.89 14.17
CA ALA A 48 20.86 -13.89 14.84
C ALA A 48 20.33 -12.46 14.61
N ALA A 49 19.95 -12.12 13.37
CA ALA A 49 19.35 -10.85 13.03
C ALA A 49 17.99 -10.64 13.73
N ALA A 50 17.16 -11.68 13.79
CA ALA A 50 15.87 -11.65 14.49
C ALA A 50 16.01 -11.32 15.98
N ALA A 51 17.11 -11.76 16.63
CA ALA A 51 17.35 -11.52 18.05
C ALA A 51 17.63 -10.05 18.38
N THR A 52 18.10 -9.26 17.42
CA THR A 52 18.42 -7.83 17.59
C THR A 52 17.52 -6.90 16.80
N ALA A 53 16.67 -7.43 15.91
CA ALA A 53 15.77 -6.66 15.07
C ALA A 53 14.83 -5.77 15.90
N LYS A 54 14.91 -4.46 15.64
CA LYS A 54 14.03 -3.49 16.29
C LYS A 54 12.60 -3.66 15.79
N THR A 55 11.65 -3.60 16.71
CA THR A 55 10.21 -3.57 16.40
C THR A 55 9.58 -2.35 17.02
N SER A 56 8.81 -1.60 16.26
CA SER A 56 8.06 -0.45 16.77
C SER A 56 6.61 -0.45 16.29
N SER A 57 5.73 0.10 17.13
CA SER A 57 4.32 0.27 16.84
C SER A 57 3.89 1.69 17.17
N PRO A 58 4.35 2.70 16.39
CA PRO A 58 3.88 4.07 16.56
C PRO A 58 2.36 4.13 16.38
N THR A 59 1.72 4.95 17.19
CA THR A 59 0.28 5.19 17.11
C THR A 59 0.02 6.66 16.89
N SER A 60 -1.12 6.95 16.28
CA SER A 60 -1.65 8.29 16.12
C SER A 60 -3.16 8.24 16.19
N LYS A 61 -3.80 9.41 16.32
CA LYS A 61 -5.26 9.58 16.36
C LYS A 61 -5.69 10.76 15.48
N VAL A 62 -5.11 10.86 14.29
CA VAL A 62 -5.42 11.89 13.30
C VAL A 62 -6.78 11.58 12.67
N ARG A 63 -7.79 12.38 12.98
CA ARG A 63 -9.14 12.16 12.43
C ARG A 63 -9.13 12.29 10.90
N GLY A 64 -9.72 11.31 10.23
CA GLY A 64 -9.97 11.40 8.79
C GLY A 64 -11.37 11.92 8.48
N LYS A 65 -11.59 12.29 7.22
CA LYS A 65 -12.88 12.82 6.76
C LYS A 65 -13.94 11.73 6.58
N ALA A 66 -13.54 10.52 6.22
CA ALA A 66 -14.41 9.37 5.96
C ALA A 66 -14.14 8.18 6.90
N PHE A 67 -12.88 7.92 7.23
CA PHE A 67 -12.45 6.86 8.15
C PHE A 67 -11.26 7.34 8.99
N ASP A 68 -11.06 6.76 10.17
CA ASP A 68 -9.91 7.05 11.04
C ASP A 68 -8.81 5.99 10.95
N ARG A 69 -9.11 4.83 10.37
CA ARG A 69 -8.12 3.80 10.08
C ARG A 69 -8.43 3.13 8.74
N ILE A 70 -7.40 2.74 8.01
CA ILE A 70 -7.51 1.91 6.82
C ILE A 70 -6.59 0.70 6.89
N ALA A 71 -7.13 -0.48 6.59
CA ALA A 71 -6.37 -1.70 6.36
C ALA A 71 -6.51 -2.13 4.89
N ILE A 72 -5.39 -2.30 4.20
CA ILE A 72 -5.33 -2.77 2.82
C ILE A 72 -4.80 -4.20 2.86
N ILE A 73 -5.53 -5.13 2.25
CA ILE A 73 -5.14 -6.54 2.16
C ILE A 73 -5.01 -6.90 0.69
N TYR A 74 -3.80 -7.28 0.28
CA TYR A 74 -3.51 -7.78 -1.07
C TYR A 74 -3.42 -9.30 -1.05
N PHE A 75 -4.12 -9.93 -1.97
CA PHE A 75 -3.99 -11.34 -2.34
C PHE A 75 -3.23 -11.47 -3.66
N GLU A 76 -2.80 -12.68 -3.98
CA GLU A 76 -2.01 -12.96 -5.17
C GLU A 76 -2.85 -13.60 -6.27
N ASN A 77 -2.40 -13.31 -7.49
CA ASN A 77 -3.16 -13.04 -8.68
C ASN A 77 -4.38 -13.95 -8.90
N GLU A 78 -5.51 -13.32 -9.19
CA GLU A 78 -6.73 -14.03 -9.50
C GLU A 78 -7.63 -13.21 -10.42
N ASN A 79 -8.24 -13.90 -11.39
CA ASN A 79 -9.21 -13.27 -12.28
C ASN A 79 -10.43 -12.78 -11.51
N TYR A 80 -10.94 -11.58 -11.83
CA TYR A 80 -12.13 -11.00 -11.20
C TYR A 80 -13.28 -12.01 -11.02
N ASP A 81 -13.65 -12.75 -12.08
CA ASP A 81 -14.79 -13.66 -12.04
C ASP A 81 -14.59 -14.85 -11.08
N LYS A 82 -13.36 -15.36 -10.98
CA LYS A 82 -13.02 -16.44 -10.04
C LYS A 82 -13.09 -15.95 -8.59
N ALA A 83 -12.46 -14.81 -8.29
CA ALA A 83 -12.55 -14.15 -6.98
C ALA A 83 -13.98 -13.75 -6.61
N PHE A 84 -14.75 -13.22 -7.56
CA PHE A 84 -16.14 -12.83 -7.36
C PHE A 84 -17.02 -14.05 -7.08
N GLY A 85 -16.77 -15.16 -7.77
CA GLY A 85 -17.50 -16.42 -7.65
C GLY A 85 -17.20 -17.22 -6.37
N ASP A 86 -16.05 -16.99 -5.73
CA ASP A 86 -15.69 -17.69 -4.49
C ASP A 86 -16.65 -17.34 -3.32
N PRO A 87 -17.16 -18.34 -2.57
CA PRO A 87 -18.14 -18.11 -1.51
C PRO A 87 -17.60 -17.31 -0.31
N ASN A 88 -16.29 -17.35 -0.03
CA ASN A 88 -15.71 -16.56 1.05
C ASN A 88 -15.71 -15.07 0.69
N PHE A 89 -15.32 -14.74 -0.54
CA PHE A 89 -15.35 -13.35 -1.01
C PHE A 89 -16.79 -12.87 -1.27
N ALA A 90 -17.71 -13.75 -1.69
CA ALA A 90 -19.14 -13.44 -1.72
C ALA A 90 -19.69 -13.02 -0.34
N TRP A 91 -19.23 -13.66 0.74
CA TRP A 91 -19.58 -13.26 2.09
C TRP A 91 -19.06 -11.84 2.42
N PHE A 92 -17.84 -11.49 2.05
CA PHE A 92 -17.30 -10.13 2.25
C PHE A 92 -18.08 -9.10 1.42
N ARG A 93 -18.38 -9.41 0.15
CA ARG A 93 -19.20 -8.55 -0.72
C ARG A 93 -20.58 -8.29 -0.12
N SER A 94 -21.21 -9.30 0.50
CA SER A 94 -22.51 -9.13 1.19
C SER A 94 -22.47 -8.18 2.39
N LYS A 95 -21.27 -7.84 2.89
CA LYS A 95 -21.02 -6.97 4.04
C LYS A 95 -20.38 -5.63 3.69
N GLY A 96 -20.08 -5.40 2.43
CA GLY A 96 -19.29 -4.27 1.96
C GLY A 96 -19.81 -3.68 0.66
N ILE A 97 -18.96 -2.90 0.00
CA ILE A 97 -19.16 -2.36 -1.34
C ILE A 97 -18.26 -3.15 -2.28
N THR A 98 -18.81 -3.73 -3.33
CA THR A 98 -18.02 -4.35 -4.40
C THR A 98 -17.52 -3.27 -5.35
N LEU A 99 -16.21 -3.23 -5.62
CA LEU A 99 -15.60 -2.37 -6.64
C LEU A 99 -15.52 -3.21 -7.93
N SER A 100 -16.48 -3.03 -8.83
CA SER A 100 -16.61 -3.91 -10.02
C SER A 100 -15.76 -3.49 -11.22
N ASN A 101 -15.05 -2.36 -11.11
CA ASN A 101 -14.28 -1.76 -12.21
C ASN A 101 -12.88 -1.34 -11.69
N TYR A 102 -12.20 -2.31 -11.08
CA TYR A 102 -10.90 -2.17 -10.43
C TYR A 102 -9.85 -2.95 -11.22
N PHE A 103 -8.71 -2.33 -11.52
CA PHE A 103 -7.65 -2.96 -12.31
C PHE A 103 -6.31 -2.98 -11.57
N GLY A 104 -5.53 -4.06 -11.80
CA GLY A 104 -4.08 -4.03 -11.62
C GLY A 104 -3.44 -3.05 -12.62
N VAL A 105 -2.16 -2.77 -12.45
CA VAL A 105 -1.46 -1.77 -13.28
C VAL A 105 -0.46 -2.36 -14.26
N THR A 106 0.01 -3.59 -14.01
CA THR A 106 0.87 -4.36 -14.91
C THR A 106 0.99 -5.82 -14.43
N HIS A 107 1.89 -6.59 -15.04
CA HIS A 107 2.46 -7.84 -14.51
C HIS A 107 4.00 -7.73 -14.47
N PRO A 108 4.69 -8.54 -13.64
CA PRO A 108 4.19 -9.50 -12.63
C PRO A 108 3.79 -8.81 -11.30
N SER A 109 3.76 -9.52 -10.17
CA SER A 109 3.31 -9.03 -8.86
C SER A 109 4.07 -7.82 -8.31
N GLU A 110 5.41 -7.86 -8.24
CA GLU A 110 6.22 -6.80 -7.60
C GLU A 110 5.90 -5.37 -8.06
N PRO A 111 5.73 -5.07 -9.37
CA PRO A 111 5.37 -3.74 -9.81
C PRO A 111 4.00 -3.25 -9.29
N ASN A 112 3.04 -4.13 -9.04
CA ASN A 112 1.75 -3.74 -8.46
C ASN A 112 1.90 -3.30 -6.99
N TYR A 113 2.72 -4.01 -6.20
CA TYR A 113 3.08 -3.59 -4.85
C TYR A 113 3.84 -2.24 -4.86
N MET A 114 4.76 -2.04 -5.80
CA MET A 114 5.43 -0.74 -5.94
C MET A 114 4.44 0.38 -6.25
N ALA A 115 3.56 0.15 -7.23
CA ALA A 115 2.54 1.12 -7.65
C ALA A 115 1.59 1.53 -6.52
N ALA A 116 1.21 0.59 -5.65
CA ALA A 116 0.29 0.80 -4.54
C ALA A 116 0.77 1.83 -3.49
N ILE A 117 2.08 2.05 -3.37
CA ILE A 117 2.62 3.05 -2.43
C ILE A 117 3.39 4.19 -3.10
N ALA A 118 3.94 3.95 -4.30
CA ALA A 118 4.76 4.92 -5.01
C ALA A 118 3.98 5.71 -6.06
N GLY A 119 2.80 5.26 -6.49
CA GLY A 119 2.06 5.94 -7.57
C GLY A 119 2.67 5.72 -8.96
N ASP A 120 3.57 4.75 -9.10
CA ASP A 120 4.14 4.22 -10.34
C ASP A 120 4.89 2.91 -10.06
N TYR A 121 5.06 2.06 -11.08
CA TYR A 121 5.92 0.88 -11.09
C TYR A 121 7.24 1.09 -11.85
N PHE A 122 7.46 2.27 -12.44
CA PHE A 122 8.72 2.69 -13.08
C PHE A 122 9.24 1.69 -14.13
N GLY A 123 8.32 1.15 -14.94
CA GLY A 123 8.60 0.21 -16.02
C GLY A 123 9.07 -1.18 -15.58
N MET A 124 9.00 -1.50 -14.28
CA MET A 124 9.30 -2.82 -13.74
C MET A 124 8.40 -3.89 -14.36
N GLN A 125 9.00 -4.99 -14.79
CA GLN A 125 8.41 -6.08 -15.56
C GLN A 125 8.92 -7.46 -15.08
N ASN A 126 9.44 -7.49 -13.84
CA ASN A 126 10.11 -8.62 -13.22
C ASN A 126 9.81 -8.62 -11.71
N ASP A 127 10.17 -9.73 -11.06
CA ASP A 127 10.11 -9.95 -9.59
C ASP A 127 11.53 -10.10 -9.00
N ASP A 128 12.52 -9.42 -9.57
CA ASP A 128 13.92 -9.50 -9.16
C ASP A 128 14.15 -8.78 -7.82
N PHE A 129 15.40 -8.71 -7.35
CA PHE A 129 15.73 -7.90 -6.19
C PHE A 129 15.76 -6.40 -6.55
N ASN A 130 14.61 -5.75 -6.61
CA ASN A 130 14.49 -4.34 -6.98
C ASN A 130 14.58 -3.38 -5.78
N ARG A 131 15.26 -2.24 -5.99
CA ARG A 131 15.43 -1.20 -4.97
C ARG A 131 15.21 0.18 -5.55
N ASN A 132 14.21 0.87 -5.04
CA ASN A 132 13.82 2.20 -5.46
C ASN A 132 14.61 3.27 -4.68
N PRO A 133 15.30 4.20 -5.36
CA PRO A 133 16.14 5.19 -4.71
C PRO A 133 15.44 6.05 -3.64
N ARG A 134 16.20 6.51 -2.65
CA ARG A 134 15.68 7.27 -1.50
C ARG A 134 14.95 8.56 -1.85
N ASN A 135 15.26 9.17 -3.01
CA ASN A 135 14.63 10.41 -3.47
C ASN A 135 13.27 10.18 -4.16
N VAL A 136 12.84 8.93 -4.30
CA VAL A 136 11.51 8.54 -4.79
C VAL A 136 10.56 8.40 -3.59
N SER A 137 9.81 9.47 -3.30
CA SER A 137 8.85 9.49 -2.20
C SER A 137 7.67 8.53 -2.38
N THR A 138 7.05 8.10 -1.28
CA THR A 138 5.87 7.22 -1.25
C THR A 138 4.75 7.83 -0.39
N ILE A 139 3.58 7.19 -0.36
CA ILE A 139 2.49 7.55 0.56
C ILE A 139 2.94 7.57 2.03
N ILE A 140 3.95 6.79 2.40
CA ILE A 140 4.52 6.79 3.77
C ILE A 140 5.11 8.16 4.11
N ASP A 141 5.81 8.82 3.19
CA ASP A 141 6.32 10.18 3.43
C ASP A 141 5.18 11.19 3.65
N LEU A 142 4.06 11.01 2.94
CA LEU A 142 2.87 11.86 3.08
C LEU A 142 2.12 11.61 4.40
N LEU A 143 2.04 10.36 4.84
CA LEU A 143 1.47 9.97 6.13
C LEU A 143 2.30 10.55 7.29
N GLU A 144 3.62 10.39 7.22
CA GLU A 144 4.54 10.94 8.23
C GLU A 144 4.50 12.47 8.26
N HIS A 145 4.38 13.13 7.12
CA HIS A 145 4.21 14.59 7.05
C HIS A 145 3.00 15.09 7.88
N ARG A 146 1.96 14.25 8.02
CA ARG A 146 0.73 14.57 8.76
C ARG A 146 0.64 13.84 10.10
N GLY A 147 1.72 13.19 10.54
CA GLY A 147 1.78 12.48 11.81
C GLY A 147 0.83 11.29 11.89
N ILE A 148 0.49 10.69 10.75
CA ILE A 148 -0.38 9.51 10.67
C ILE A 148 0.51 8.28 10.77
N SER A 149 0.25 7.44 11.78
CA SER A 149 1.00 6.22 11.99
C SER A 149 0.67 5.20 10.93
N TRP A 150 1.71 4.52 10.48
CA TRP A 150 1.65 3.52 9.44
C TRP A 150 2.34 2.22 9.92
N GLY A 151 2.06 1.11 9.25
CA GLY A 151 2.77 -0.13 9.47
C GLY A 151 2.39 -1.18 8.44
N LEU A 152 3.26 -2.17 8.25
CA LEU A 152 2.97 -3.29 7.38
C LEU A 152 2.94 -4.57 8.19
N TYR A 153 2.06 -5.51 7.81
CA TYR A 153 1.97 -6.83 8.42
C TYR A 153 2.07 -7.89 7.33
N GLN A 154 3.23 -8.51 7.24
CA GLN A 154 3.56 -9.54 6.26
C GLN A 154 3.40 -10.90 6.94
N GLU A 155 2.57 -11.80 6.44
CA GLU A 155 2.37 -13.08 7.09
C GLU A 155 3.69 -13.84 7.18
N ASP A 156 3.99 -14.38 8.36
CA ASP A 156 5.13 -15.25 8.63
C ASP A 156 6.52 -14.73 8.28
N MET A 157 6.65 -13.42 8.03
CA MET A 157 7.93 -12.73 7.94
C MET A 157 8.77 -13.00 9.22
N PRO A 158 10.06 -13.37 9.08
CA PRO A 158 10.84 -13.96 10.17
C PRO A 158 11.12 -13.00 11.33
N TYR A 159 11.24 -11.70 11.03
CA TYR A 159 11.38 -10.63 12.02
C TYR A 159 11.02 -9.28 11.39
N SER A 160 10.84 -8.24 12.21
CA SER A 160 10.48 -6.91 11.74
C SER A 160 11.55 -6.30 10.84
N GLY A 161 11.16 -5.85 9.66
CA GLY A 161 12.08 -5.24 8.70
C GLY A 161 13.00 -6.23 7.97
N PHE A 162 12.63 -7.51 7.85
CA PHE A 162 13.40 -8.48 7.05
C PHE A 162 13.53 -8.01 5.58
N GLU A 163 14.76 -7.90 5.09
CA GLU A 163 15.07 -7.37 3.75
C GLU A 163 15.51 -8.45 2.75
N GLY A 164 15.70 -9.69 3.22
CA GLY A 164 16.08 -10.81 2.38
C GLY A 164 15.05 -11.13 1.29
N PHE A 165 15.50 -11.78 0.21
CA PHE A 165 14.68 -12.06 -0.97
C PHE A 165 13.44 -12.92 -0.64
N SER A 166 13.61 -13.95 0.19
CA SER A 166 12.53 -14.80 0.67
C SER A 166 12.89 -15.48 1.99
N TRP A 167 11.87 -16.03 2.65
CA TRP A 167 12.00 -16.89 3.82
C TRP A 167 11.06 -18.08 3.70
N VAL A 168 11.56 -19.27 4.04
CA VAL A 168 10.79 -20.51 3.94
C VAL A 168 10.45 -21.06 5.31
N ASN A 169 9.31 -21.73 5.36
CA ASN A 169 8.90 -22.50 6.50
C ASN A 169 9.80 -23.74 6.66
N HIS A 170 10.61 -23.79 7.70
CA HIS A 170 11.52 -24.93 7.90
C HIS A 170 10.84 -26.26 8.24
N LYS A 171 9.52 -26.29 8.48
CA LYS A 171 8.78 -27.54 8.74
C LYS A 171 8.19 -28.16 7.48
N ASN A 172 7.70 -27.35 6.53
CA ASN A 172 7.00 -27.86 5.34
C ASN A 172 7.58 -27.34 4.01
N GLY A 173 8.57 -26.45 4.03
CA GLY A 173 9.23 -25.92 2.83
C GLY A 173 8.43 -24.87 2.05
N ALA A 174 7.24 -24.48 2.51
CA ALA A 174 6.45 -23.44 1.88
C ALA A 174 7.12 -22.07 2.02
N ASN A 175 6.84 -21.15 1.09
CA ASN A 175 7.33 -19.77 1.16
C ASN A 175 6.52 -19.00 2.22
N ASP A 176 7.12 -18.80 3.40
CA ASP A 176 6.52 -18.01 4.48
C ASP A 176 6.56 -16.51 4.15
N TYR A 177 7.57 -16.05 3.40
CA TYR A 177 7.67 -14.65 2.98
C TYR A 177 8.43 -14.50 1.66
N VAL A 178 7.99 -13.58 0.81
CA VAL A 178 8.73 -13.13 -0.37
C VAL A 178 8.80 -11.61 -0.40
N ARG A 179 9.97 -11.06 -0.71
CA ARG A 179 10.21 -9.61 -0.70
C ARG A 179 9.34 -8.86 -1.71
N LYS A 180 9.05 -9.48 -2.85
CA LYS A 180 8.25 -8.90 -3.93
C LYS A 180 6.83 -8.48 -3.51
N HIS A 181 6.27 -9.07 -2.45
CA HIS A 181 4.93 -8.73 -1.93
C HIS A 181 4.95 -7.72 -0.76
N ASN A 182 6.12 -7.17 -0.43
CA ASN A 182 6.27 -6.17 0.62
C ASN A 182 6.60 -4.81 0.00
N PRO A 183 5.62 -3.92 -0.19
CA PRO A 183 5.84 -2.71 -0.96
C PRO A 183 6.84 -1.76 -0.28
N ALA A 184 6.85 -1.70 1.05
CA ALA A 184 7.68 -0.75 1.79
C ALA A 184 9.18 -1.07 1.71
N VAL A 185 9.57 -2.34 1.77
CA VAL A 185 10.99 -2.74 1.73
C VAL A 185 11.62 -2.57 0.34
N LEU A 186 10.81 -2.34 -0.69
CA LEU A 186 11.29 -2.03 -2.03
C LEU A 186 11.92 -0.64 -2.15
N HIS A 187 11.71 0.25 -1.16
CA HIS A 187 12.19 1.63 -1.21
C HIS A 187 13.34 1.86 -0.23
N ASP A 188 14.45 2.38 -0.74
CA ASP A 188 15.62 2.70 0.08
C ASP A 188 15.33 3.79 1.12
N SER A 189 14.34 4.66 0.89
CA SER A 189 13.92 5.65 1.89
C SER A 189 13.32 4.99 3.15
N ILE A 190 12.95 3.72 3.08
CA ILE A 190 12.41 2.91 4.18
C ILE A 190 13.45 1.88 4.62
N ALA A 191 14.00 1.12 3.68
CA ALA A 191 15.02 0.09 3.96
C ALA A 191 16.27 0.66 4.65
N PHE A 192 16.64 1.92 4.35
CA PHE A 192 17.77 2.60 5.00
C PHE A 192 17.36 3.50 6.17
N SER A 193 16.20 3.21 6.78
CA SER A 193 15.84 3.75 8.09
C SER A 193 15.43 2.63 9.05
N GLU A 194 16.27 2.30 10.03
CA GLU A 194 15.97 1.30 11.08
C GLU A 194 14.60 1.57 11.72
N GLN A 195 14.26 2.84 11.94
CA GLN A 195 12.97 3.23 12.49
C GLN A 195 11.80 2.91 11.55
N ARG A 196 11.94 3.10 10.24
CA ARG A 196 10.88 2.77 9.27
C ARG A 196 10.82 1.25 9.04
N LEU A 197 11.96 0.56 8.92
CA LEU A 197 12.02 -0.91 8.86
C LEU A 197 11.34 -1.57 10.06
N SER A 198 11.53 -1.06 11.27
CA SER A 198 10.93 -1.62 12.48
C SER A 198 9.38 -1.60 12.52
N GLN A 199 8.74 -0.89 11.57
CA GLN A 199 7.28 -0.80 11.42
C GLN A 199 6.73 -1.80 10.38
N ILE A 200 7.60 -2.49 9.65
CA ILE A 200 7.28 -3.66 8.83
C ILE A 200 7.35 -4.88 9.74
N LYS A 201 6.21 -5.49 10.04
CA LYS A 201 6.04 -6.50 11.09
C LYS A 201 5.39 -7.75 10.52
N ASN A 202 5.29 -8.79 11.34
CA ASN A 202 4.62 -10.02 10.93
C ASN A 202 3.14 -10.08 11.36
N VAL A 203 2.37 -10.86 10.61
CA VAL A 203 1.11 -11.47 11.08
C VAL A 203 1.28 -12.99 11.04
N SER A 204 0.59 -13.73 11.90
CA SER A 204 0.61 -15.20 11.87
C SER A 204 -0.71 -15.72 12.40
N LEU A 205 -1.38 -16.55 11.61
CA LEU A 205 -2.63 -17.21 12.00
C LEU A 205 -2.44 -18.65 12.48
N VAL A 206 -1.22 -19.19 12.33
CA VAL A 206 -0.83 -20.51 12.82
C VAL A 206 -0.41 -20.44 14.28
N ASP A 207 0.35 -19.41 14.63
CA ASP A 207 0.76 -19.11 16.00
C ASP A 207 0.61 -17.60 16.26
N THR A 208 -0.46 -17.23 16.95
CA THR A 208 -0.75 -15.82 17.27
C THR A 208 0.14 -15.27 18.38
N SER A 209 0.85 -16.12 19.14
CA SER A 209 1.74 -15.67 20.22
C SER A 209 2.99 -14.96 19.68
N ARG A 210 3.45 -15.36 18.48
CA ARG A 210 4.53 -14.68 17.74
C ARG A 210 4.03 -13.61 16.77
N SER A 211 2.73 -13.34 16.72
CA SER A 211 2.14 -12.40 15.77
C SER A 211 2.17 -10.98 16.32
N LEU A 212 2.96 -10.11 15.70
CA LEU A 212 3.04 -8.69 16.07
C LEU A 212 1.73 -7.95 15.77
N PHE A 213 0.99 -8.30 14.72
CA PHE A 213 -0.37 -7.79 14.50
C PHE A 213 -1.29 -8.03 15.71
N HIS A 214 -1.36 -9.28 16.20
CA HIS A 214 -2.24 -9.62 17.32
C HIS A 214 -1.78 -8.98 18.64
N LYS A 215 -0.46 -8.84 18.83
CA LYS A 215 0.10 -8.06 19.93
C LYS A 215 -0.35 -6.60 19.87
N ASP A 216 -0.20 -5.96 18.71
CA ASP A 216 -0.60 -4.57 18.51
C ASP A 216 -2.10 -4.37 18.68
N LEU A 217 -2.93 -5.29 18.18
CA LEU A 217 -4.38 -5.29 18.38
C LEU A 217 -4.72 -5.31 19.88
N LYS A 218 -4.17 -6.28 20.63
CA LYS A 218 -4.40 -6.41 22.06
C LYS A 218 -3.93 -5.19 22.86
N GLU A 219 -2.82 -4.58 22.46
CA GLU A 219 -2.23 -3.42 23.13
C GLU A 219 -2.82 -2.07 22.69
N ASN A 220 -3.83 -2.03 21.80
CA ASN A 220 -4.34 -0.80 21.17
C ASN A 220 -3.26 0.00 20.43
N LYS A 221 -2.34 -0.70 19.76
CA LYS A 221 -1.21 -0.15 19.03
C LYS A 221 -1.24 -0.35 17.52
N LEU A 222 -2.39 -0.74 16.97
CA LEU A 222 -2.58 -0.78 15.52
C LEU A 222 -2.42 0.61 14.91
N PRO A 223 -1.65 0.77 13.81
CA PRO A 223 -1.51 2.05 13.13
C PRO A 223 -2.81 2.49 12.45
N GLN A 224 -2.86 3.75 11.99
CA GLN A 224 -4.01 4.28 11.25
C GLN A 224 -3.99 3.85 9.78
N TRP A 225 -2.82 3.69 9.17
CA TRP A 225 -2.68 3.10 7.84
C TRP A 225 -1.93 1.78 7.96
N MET A 226 -2.51 0.68 7.45
CA MET A 226 -1.82 -0.61 7.42
C MET A 226 -1.97 -1.32 6.08
N PHE A 227 -0.88 -1.95 5.66
CA PHE A 227 -0.84 -2.83 4.49
C PHE A 227 -0.53 -4.24 4.96
N ILE A 228 -1.35 -5.21 4.57
CA ILE A 228 -1.33 -6.58 5.05
C ILE A 228 -1.20 -7.50 3.84
N THR A 229 -0.20 -8.37 3.88
CA THR A 229 0.04 -9.35 2.81
C THR A 229 0.07 -10.75 3.43
N PRO A 230 -0.83 -11.68 3.04
CA PRO A 230 -0.69 -13.10 3.35
C PRO A 230 0.56 -13.68 2.68
N ASN A 231 0.99 -14.87 3.12
CA ASN A 231 2.13 -15.55 2.50
C ASN A 231 1.71 -16.30 1.22
N MET A 232 2.67 -16.80 0.44
CA MET A 232 2.45 -17.44 -0.88
C MET A 232 1.46 -18.62 -0.87
N THR A 233 1.23 -19.23 0.29
CA THR A 233 0.20 -20.27 0.44
C THR A 233 -1.17 -19.64 0.68
N SER A 234 -1.23 -18.64 1.56
CA SER A 234 -2.44 -18.00 2.03
C SER A 234 -2.96 -16.88 1.13
N ASP A 235 -2.13 -16.34 0.23
CA ASP A 235 -2.50 -15.28 -0.70
C ASP A 235 -3.19 -15.84 -1.96
N GLY A 236 -3.00 -17.13 -2.25
CA GLY A 236 -3.59 -17.85 -3.37
C GLY A 236 -2.55 -18.35 -4.39
N HIS A 237 -1.32 -17.84 -4.37
CA HIS A 237 -0.30 -18.09 -5.42
C HIS A 237 0.03 -19.57 -5.58
N ASP A 238 0.47 -20.21 -4.49
CA ASP A 238 0.86 -21.63 -4.49
C ASP A 238 -0.35 -22.54 -4.21
N THR A 239 -1.57 -21.98 -4.16
CA THR A 239 -2.79 -22.71 -3.80
C THR A 239 -4.00 -22.35 -4.68
N SER A 240 -4.99 -21.63 -4.14
CA SER A 240 -6.24 -21.28 -4.81
C SER A 240 -6.93 -20.10 -4.13
N VAL A 241 -7.79 -19.41 -4.87
CA VAL A 241 -8.70 -18.38 -4.34
C VAL A 241 -9.52 -18.82 -3.12
N THR A 242 -9.90 -20.09 -3.03
CA THR A 242 -10.65 -20.58 -1.86
C THR A 242 -9.78 -20.67 -0.62
N VAL A 243 -8.49 -21.01 -0.75
CA VAL A 243 -7.54 -20.97 0.37
C VAL A 243 -7.34 -19.53 0.82
N ALA A 244 -7.14 -18.61 -0.12
CA ALA A 244 -7.08 -17.17 0.15
C ALA A 244 -8.33 -16.64 0.86
N GLY A 245 -9.51 -17.02 0.38
CA GLY A 245 -10.79 -16.69 0.98
C GLY A 245 -10.94 -17.23 2.40
N ASN A 246 -10.52 -18.47 2.65
CA ASN A 246 -10.55 -19.08 3.99
C ASN A 246 -9.59 -18.37 4.95
N TRP A 247 -8.39 -18.03 4.50
CA TRP A 247 -7.44 -17.24 5.28
C TRP A 247 -8.04 -15.87 5.62
N CYS A 248 -8.60 -15.18 4.62
CA CYS A 248 -9.21 -13.86 4.78
C CYS A 248 -10.36 -13.91 5.80
N ARG A 249 -11.23 -14.93 5.72
CA ARG A 249 -12.31 -15.15 6.70
C ARG A 249 -11.77 -15.40 8.10
N LYS A 250 -10.77 -16.28 8.24
CA LYS A 250 -10.15 -16.58 9.54
C LYS A 250 -9.54 -15.34 10.18
N PHE A 251 -8.92 -14.47 9.37
CA PHE A 251 -8.32 -13.22 9.82
C PHE A 251 -9.36 -12.13 10.13
N LEU A 252 -10.17 -11.74 9.15
CA LEU A 252 -11.01 -10.54 9.24
C LEU A 252 -12.34 -10.77 9.96
N GLU A 253 -12.98 -11.93 9.83
CA GLU A 253 -14.30 -12.15 10.43
C GLU A 253 -14.36 -11.85 11.94
N PRO A 254 -13.42 -12.32 12.78
CA PRO A 254 -13.39 -11.92 14.20
C PRO A 254 -13.11 -10.43 14.37
N LEU A 255 -12.23 -9.84 13.54
CA LEU A 255 -11.87 -8.42 13.62
C LEU A 255 -13.04 -7.48 13.29
N LEU A 256 -14.00 -7.89 12.44
CA LEU A 256 -15.21 -7.10 12.16
C LEU A 256 -16.06 -6.83 13.41
N LYS A 257 -15.87 -7.59 14.50
CA LYS A 257 -16.57 -7.43 15.79
C LYS A 257 -15.69 -6.85 16.88
N ASP A 258 -14.37 -6.83 16.68
CA ASP A 258 -13.40 -6.35 17.67
C ASP A 258 -13.31 -4.82 17.65
N LYS A 259 -13.53 -4.17 18.79
CA LYS A 259 -13.47 -2.71 18.94
C LYS A 259 -12.06 -2.14 18.96
N HIS A 260 -11.04 -2.96 19.16
CA HIS A 260 -9.65 -2.55 18.98
C HIS A 260 -9.32 -2.37 17.49
N PHE A 261 -10.00 -3.12 16.61
CA PHE A 261 -9.85 -3.02 15.16
C PHE A 261 -10.90 -2.10 14.52
N MET A 262 -12.19 -2.32 14.79
CA MET A 262 -13.33 -1.54 14.27
C MET A 262 -13.66 -0.34 15.16
N ASP A 263 -12.96 0.76 14.87
CA ASP A 263 -13.19 2.10 15.41
C ASP A 263 -13.11 3.11 14.26
N ASN A 264 -14.17 3.16 13.45
CA ASN A 264 -14.23 3.94 12.20
C ASN A 264 -13.15 3.51 11.18
N THR A 265 -13.04 2.21 10.96
CA THR A 265 -12.06 1.56 10.10
C THR A 265 -12.67 1.22 8.74
N LEU A 266 -11.93 1.55 7.69
CA LEU A 266 -12.15 1.05 6.33
C LEU A 266 -11.18 -0.11 6.05
N VAL A 267 -11.64 -1.14 5.38
CA VAL A 267 -10.81 -2.26 4.92
C VAL A 267 -10.99 -2.41 3.42
N LEU A 268 -9.88 -2.44 2.69
CA LEU A 268 -9.83 -2.84 1.28
C LEU A 268 -9.31 -4.28 1.21
N ILE A 269 -10.09 -5.16 0.57
CA ILE A 269 -9.65 -6.49 0.15
C ILE A 269 -9.51 -6.45 -1.37
N THR A 270 -8.32 -6.75 -1.89
CA THR A 270 -8.08 -6.78 -3.34
C THR A 270 -6.92 -7.72 -3.71
N TRP A 271 -6.58 -7.78 -4.99
CA TRP A 271 -5.50 -8.59 -5.57
C TRP A 271 -4.46 -7.67 -6.20
N ASP A 272 -3.23 -8.15 -6.34
CA ASP A 272 -2.19 -7.43 -7.07
C ASP A 272 -2.49 -7.36 -8.58
N GLU A 273 -2.92 -8.46 -9.18
CA GLU A 273 -3.21 -8.58 -10.61
C GLU A 273 -4.15 -9.75 -10.93
N ASN A 274 -4.55 -9.87 -12.20
CA ASN A 274 -5.27 -11.03 -12.70
C ASN A 274 -4.30 -12.18 -13.04
N GLU A 275 -4.82 -13.39 -13.16
CA GLU A 275 -4.02 -14.56 -13.55
C GLU A 275 -3.81 -14.65 -15.06
N THR A 276 -4.78 -14.18 -15.84
CA THR A 276 -4.82 -14.41 -17.28
C THR A 276 -4.37 -13.18 -18.07
N TYR A 277 -3.11 -13.19 -18.52
CA TYR A 277 -2.47 -12.13 -19.32
C TYR A 277 -3.21 -11.79 -20.63
N ALA A 278 -4.05 -12.69 -21.14
CA ALA A 278 -4.85 -12.45 -22.35
C ALA A 278 -6.15 -11.66 -22.08
N ASN A 279 -6.53 -11.46 -20.82
CA ASN A 279 -7.69 -10.67 -20.41
C ASN A 279 -7.20 -9.35 -19.80
N GLN A 280 -8.01 -8.29 -19.81
CA GLN A 280 -7.65 -7.08 -19.05
C GLN A 280 -7.38 -7.44 -17.59
N ASN A 281 -6.42 -6.76 -16.97
CA ASN A 281 -6.00 -6.92 -15.57
C ASN A 281 -7.10 -6.49 -14.59
N HIS A 282 -8.28 -7.08 -14.72
CA HIS A 282 -9.48 -6.78 -13.97
C HIS A 282 -9.49 -7.68 -12.74
N ILE A 283 -9.51 -7.02 -11.58
CA ILE A 283 -9.36 -7.64 -10.27
C ILE A 283 -10.52 -7.23 -9.37
N LEU A 284 -10.84 -8.06 -8.39
CA LEU A 284 -11.90 -7.77 -7.45
C LEU A 284 -11.40 -6.77 -6.38
N GLY A 285 -12.20 -5.75 -6.10
CA GLY A 285 -12.03 -4.92 -4.90
C GLY A 285 -13.26 -5.00 -4.00
N ILE A 286 -13.07 -5.07 -2.70
CA ILE A 286 -14.17 -5.05 -1.72
C ILE A 286 -13.83 -4.08 -0.60
N LEU A 287 -14.73 -3.12 -0.35
CA LEU A 287 -14.64 -2.20 0.78
C LEU A 287 -15.56 -2.65 1.90
N ILE A 288 -15.00 -2.96 3.07
CA ILE A 288 -15.74 -3.38 4.28
C ILE A 288 -15.26 -2.57 5.49
N GLY A 289 -15.94 -2.70 6.63
CA GLY A 289 -15.56 -2.07 7.90
C GLY A 289 -16.68 -1.19 8.45
N ASP A 290 -16.50 -0.69 9.67
CA ASP A 290 -17.50 0.15 10.33
C ASP A 290 -17.48 1.61 9.87
N ALA A 291 -16.52 1.99 9.03
CA ALA A 291 -16.56 3.24 8.25
C ALA A 291 -17.52 3.16 7.03
N VAL A 292 -17.91 1.96 6.59
CA VAL A 292 -18.84 1.78 5.46
C VAL A 292 -20.26 2.13 5.92
N PRO A 293 -20.93 3.14 5.30
CA PRO A 293 -22.30 3.47 5.65
C PRO A 293 -23.26 2.29 5.43
N LYS A 294 -24.16 2.02 6.38
CA LYS A 294 -25.09 0.87 6.34
C LYS A 294 -25.88 0.75 5.03
N GLN A 295 -26.27 1.88 4.44
CA GLN A 295 -27.01 1.93 3.17
C GLN A 295 -26.19 1.56 1.93
N LEU A 296 -24.87 1.45 2.05
CA LEU A 296 -23.97 1.02 0.97
C LEU A 296 -23.54 -0.46 1.14
N VAL A 297 -23.89 -1.11 2.24
CA VAL A 297 -23.59 -2.53 2.45
C VAL A 297 -24.34 -3.38 1.42
N GLY A 298 -23.63 -4.29 0.75
CA GLY A 298 -24.15 -5.13 -0.32
C GLY A 298 -24.29 -4.43 -1.68
N THR A 299 -23.80 -3.20 -1.82
CA THR A 299 -23.88 -2.43 -3.09
C THR A 299 -22.64 -2.62 -3.95
N THR A 300 -22.73 -2.13 -5.19
CA THR A 300 -21.62 -2.12 -6.15
C THR A 300 -21.28 -0.70 -6.54
N ASP A 301 -19.98 -0.40 -6.61
CA ASP A 301 -19.41 0.81 -7.19
C ASP A 301 -18.68 0.45 -8.50
N ASN A 302 -19.06 1.11 -9.59
CA ASN A 302 -18.57 0.85 -10.94
C ASN A 302 -17.67 1.97 -11.50
N ASN A 303 -17.25 2.93 -10.68
CA ASN A 303 -16.24 3.91 -11.13
C ASN A 303 -14.92 3.20 -11.42
N PHE A 304 -14.15 3.74 -12.37
CA PHE A 304 -12.82 3.22 -12.68
C PHE A 304 -11.86 3.45 -11.51
N TYR A 305 -11.25 2.37 -11.05
CA TYR A 305 -10.20 2.35 -10.02
C TYR A 305 -9.02 1.48 -10.47
N ASN A 306 -7.85 1.78 -9.94
CA ASN A 306 -6.68 0.91 -9.98
C ASN A 306 -5.87 1.14 -8.70
N HIS A 307 -4.69 0.53 -8.57
CA HIS A 307 -3.86 0.65 -7.34
C HIS A 307 -3.55 2.10 -6.91
N TYR A 308 -3.50 3.04 -7.86
CA TYR A 308 -3.31 4.47 -7.54
C TYR A 308 -4.52 5.10 -6.83
N SER A 309 -5.71 4.52 -7.00
CA SER A 309 -6.93 4.95 -6.32
C SER A 309 -6.85 4.79 -4.80
N GLU A 310 -6.06 3.84 -4.31
CA GLU A 310 -5.80 3.67 -2.87
C GLU A 310 -5.06 4.88 -2.30
N ILE A 311 -3.97 5.28 -2.95
CA ILE A 311 -3.17 6.44 -2.60
C ILE A 311 -4.05 7.69 -2.60
N SER A 312 -4.77 7.94 -3.71
CA SER A 312 -5.62 9.13 -3.82
C SER A 312 -6.73 9.16 -2.77
N THR A 313 -7.26 8.00 -2.37
CA THR A 313 -8.28 7.86 -1.33
C THR A 313 -7.73 8.23 0.04
N VAL A 314 -6.54 7.74 0.37
CA VAL A 314 -5.82 8.08 1.62
C VAL A 314 -5.49 9.56 1.66
N GLN A 315 -5.02 10.12 0.53
CA GLN A 315 -4.75 11.55 0.41
C GLN A 315 -6.00 12.39 0.64
N ALA A 316 -7.12 12.05 0.00
CA ALA A 316 -8.37 12.76 0.17
C ALA A 316 -8.89 12.68 1.62
N ASN A 317 -8.79 11.51 2.25
CA ASN A 317 -9.29 11.27 3.60
C ASN A 317 -8.60 12.14 4.66
N TRP A 318 -7.27 12.31 4.57
CA TRP A 318 -6.47 13.05 5.56
C TRP A 318 -5.91 14.39 5.08
N ASP A 319 -6.35 14.84 3.89
CA ASP A 319 -5.90 16.09 3.29
C ASP A 319 -4.39 16.09 3.05
N LEU A 320 -3.86 14.97 2.53
CA LEU A 320 -2.45 14.83 2.20
C LEU A 320 -2.17 15.48 0.83
N PRO A 321 -0.94 15.97 0.60
CA PRO A 321 -0.51 16.37 -0.73
C PRO A 321 -0.31 15.14 -1.65
N THR A 322 -0.05 15.38 -2.93
CA THR A 322 0.20 14.35 -3.94
C THR A 322 1.68 14.01 -4.09
N LEU A 323 1.96 12.84 -4.65
CA LEU A 323 3.29 12.41 -5.07
C LEU A 323 3.71 13.04 -6.41
N GLY A 324 2.78 13.72 -7.10
CA GLY A 324 3.00 14.26 -8.44
C GLY A 324 3.08 13.18 -9.53
N ARG A 325 2.54 11.98 -9.27
CA ARG A 325 2.56 10.82 -10.18
C ARG A 325 1.14 10.44 -10.59
N TRP A 326 0.86 9.16 -10.82
CA TRP A 326 -0.48 8.70 -11.24
C TRP A 326 -1.54 8.80 -10.14
N ASP A 327 -1.13 9.00 -8.88
CA ASP A 327 -2.01 9.33 -7.76
C ASP A 327 -2.80 10.63 -7.97
N VAL A 328 -2.25 11.59 -8.71
CA VAL A 328 -2.88 12.90 -8.96
C VAL A 328 -4.19 12.75 -9.74
N GLY A 329 -4.17 11.89 -10.77
CA GLY A 329 -5.30 11.69 -11.67
C GLY A 329 -6.31 10.66 -11.17
N ALA A 330 -5.90 9.76 -10.27
CA ALA A 330 -6.69 8.62 -9.83
C ALA A 330 -7.99 9.03 -9.12
N ASN A 331 -9.03 8.21 -9.31
CA ASN A 331 -10.29 8.41 -8.60
C ASN A 331 -10.16 7.98 -7.14
N VAL A 332 -10.75 8.77 -6.24
CA VAL A 332 -10.99 8.43 -4.84
C VAL A 332 -12.16 7.44 -4.76
N PHE A 333 -12.13 6.45 -3.87
CA PHE A 333 -13.29 5.56 -3.68
C PHE A 333 -14.56 6.35 -3.36
N GLN A 334 -15.67 6.02 -4.02
CA GLN A 334 -16.86 6.87 -4.05
C GLN A 334 -17.41 7.21 -2.65
N LEU A 335 -17.37 6.28 -1.69
CA LEU A 335 -17.79 6.56 -0.32
C LEU A 335 -16.96 7.69 0.34
N VAL A 336 -15.65 7.74 0.05
CA VAL A 336 -14.72 8.75 0.57
C VAL A 336 -14.88 10.03 -0.21
N ALA A 337 -15.05 9.95 -1.53
CA ALA A 337 -15.29 11.13 -2.39
C ALA A 337 -16.52 11.93 -1.92
N ARG A 338 -17.61 11.22 -1.56
CA ARG A 338 -18.82 11.84 -1.00
C ARG A 338 -18.58 12.60 0.31
N LYS A 339 -17.60 12.19 1.13
CA LYS A 339 -17.25 12.82 2.41
C LYS A 339 -16.26 13.97 2.26
N THR A 340 -15.36 13.85 1.30
CA THR A 340 -14.25 14.79 1.06
C THR A 340 -14.62 15.90 0.09
N GLY A 341 -15.67 15.70 -0.72
CA GLY A 341 -16.07 16.63 -1.79
C GLY A 341 -15.32 16.38 -3.10
N ASP A 342 -14.46 15.35 -3.17
CA ASP A 342 -13.79 14.94 -4.39
C ASP A 342 -14.81 14.57 -5.48
N LYS A 343 -14.53 14.99 -6.71
CA LYS A 343 -15.33 14.66 -7.88
C LYS A 343 -14.78 13.38 -8.50
N LEU A 344 -15.66 12.49 -8.93
CA LEU A 344 -15.29 11.27 -9.64
C LEU A 344 -15.26 11.52 -11.14
N ARG A 345 -14.19 11.06 -11.78
CA ARG A 345 -13.99 11.16 -13.23
C ARG A 345 -14.58 9.93 -13.90
N ARG A 346 -15.14 10.16 -15.09
CA ARG A 346 -15.54 9.09 -16.01
C ARG A 346 -14.46 8.92 -17.05
N TRP A 347 -14.17 7.67 -17.37
CA TRP A 347 -13.30 7.34 -18.50
C TRP A 347 -13.98 7.85 -19.78
N LYS A 348 -13.31 8.72 -20.55
CA LYS A 348 -13.97 9.42 -21.68
C LYS A 348 -13.68 8.76 -23.02
N SER A 349 -12.50 8.16 -23.18
CA SER A 349 -12.12 7.55 -24.44
C SER A 349 -12.72 6.14 -24.61
N HIS A 350 -12.99 5.70 -25.84
CA HIS A 350 -13.30 4.30 -26.15
C HIS A 350 -12.09 3.36 -26.00
N LYS A 351 -11.03 3.80 -25.33
CA LYS A 351 -9.78 3.05 -25.21
C LYS A 351 -9.74 2.12 -24.03
N LEU A 352 -10.63 2.24 -23.03
CA LEU A 352 -10.56 1.41 -21.82
C LEU A 352 -10.52 -0.08 -22.18
N ASP A 353 -11.40 -0.53 -23.08
CA ASP A 353 -11.46 -1.92 -23.57
C ASP A 353 -10.19 -2.39 -24.31
N LYS A 354 -9.25 -1.47 -24.59
CA LYS A 354 -7.95 -1.74 -25.22
C LYS A 354 -6.77 -1.59 -24.26
N MET A 355 -7.01 -1.17 -23.02
CA MET A 355 -5.99 -1.10 -21.98
C MET A 355 -6.00 -2.41 -21.21
N PHE A 356 -4.96 -3.21 -21.36
CA PHE A 356 -4.89 -4.53 -20.74
C PHE A 356 -4.22 -4.49 -19.39
N TYR A 357 -3.21 -3.62 -19.22
CA TYR A 357 -2.43 -3.53 -17.98
C TYR A 357 -1.76 -4.85 -17.59
N ASN A 358 -1.30 -5.64 -18.57
CA ASN A 358 -0.56 -6.90 -18.33
C ASN A 358 0.89 -6.87 -18.81
N VAL A 359 1.34 -5.73 -19.31
CA VAL A 359 2.67 -5.56 -19.86
C VAL A 359 3.18 -4.22 -19.42
N SER A 360 4.42 -4.19 -18.92
CA SER A 360 5.07 -2.96 -18.52
C SER A 360 5.71 -2.26 -19.72
N TYR A 361 5.66 -0.93 -19.70
CA TYR A 361 6.47 -0.10 -20.58
C TYR A 361 7.93 -0.01 -20.07
N ALA A 362 8.82 0.63 -20.83
CA ALA A 362 10.23 0.77 -20.42
C ALA A 362 10.36 1.62 -19.15
N GLY A 363 11.48 1.46 -18.43
CA GLY A 363 11.75 2.25 -17.24
C GLY A 363 13.04 1.78 -16.55
N PRO A 364 13.44 2.43 -15.43
CA PRO A 364 14.66 2.08 -14.71
C PRO A 364 14.75 0.63 -14.24
N PHE A 365 13.61 -0.03 -14.01
CA PHE A 365 13.56 -1.44 -13.61
C PHE A 365 13.31 -2.41 -14.77
N ASN A 366 13.16 -1.92 -16.01
CA ASN A 366 12.91 -2.79 -17.15
C ASN A 366 14.22 -3.44 -17.61
N THR A 367 14.34 -4.76 -17.51
CA THR A 367 15.55 -5.48 -17.91
C THR A 367 15.56 -5.87 -19.40
N ALA A 368 14.44 -5.69 -20.12
CA ALA A 368 14.34 -5.97 -21.55
C ALA A 368 14.94 -4.84 -22.42
N GLY A 369 15.21 -3.66 -21.84
CA GLY A 369 15.79 -2.49 -22.50
C GLY A 369 14.81 -1.31 -22.67
N GLY A 370 15.21 -0.31 -23.45
CA GLY A 370 14.44 0.93 -23.65
C GLY A 370 14.98 2.10 -22.83
N ASN A 371 14.12 3.04 -22.44
CA ASN A 371 14.50 4.19 -21.62
C ASN A 371 14.53 3.81 -20.13
N HIS A 372 15.71 3.92 -19.49
CA HIS A 372 15.92 3.58 -18.08
C HIS A 372 15.94 4.82 -17.17
N GLN A 373 15.59 6.01 -17.68
CA GLN A 373 15.54 7.22 -16.85
C GLN A 373 14.33 7.18 -15.93
N TYR A 374 14.55 7.48 -14.65
CA TYR A 374 13.43 7.75 -13.74
C TYR A 374 12.63 8.95 -14.24
N PRO A 375 11.30 8.81 -14.41
CA PRO A 375 10.43 9.93 -14.69
C PRO A 375 10.39 10.88 -13.48
N ALA A 376 10.56 12.18 -13.71
CA ALA A 376 10.33 13.17 -12.66
C ALA A 376 8.83 13.23 -12.31
N PRO A 377 8.46 13.38 -11.03
CA PRO A 377 7.12 13.84 -10.66
C PRO A 377 6.75 15.10 -11.45
N ASN A 378 5.50 15.20 -11.89
CA ASN A 378 5.08 16.36 -12.67
C ASN A 378 4.80 17.54 -11.75
N LEU A 379 5.81 18.41 -11.59
CA LEU A 379 5.78 19.57 -10.70
C LEU A 379 4.76 20.65 -11.09
N ASP A 380 4.19 20.57 -12.30
CA ASP A 380 3.18 21.52 -12.79
C ASP A 380 1.75 21.16 -12.35
N LEU A 381 1.53 20.00 -11.73
CA LEU A 381 0.21 19.53 -11.29
C LEU A 381 -0.26 20.13 -9.95
N GLU A 382 0.08 21.39 -9.68
CA GLU A 382 -0.32 22.14 -8.48
C GLU A 382 -1.81 22.53 -8.46
N HIS A 383 -2.43 22.50 -9.65
CA HIS A 383 -3.84 22.80 -9.86
C HIS A 383 -4.56 21.61 -10.50
N SER A 384 -4.36 20.43 -9.92
CA SER A 384 -5.02 19.20 -10.33
C SER A 384 -6.55 19.28 -10.15
N PHE A 385 -7.29 18.42 -10.85
CA PHE A 385 -8.75 18.31 -10.73
C PHE A 385 -9.23 18.06 -9.30
N SER A 386 -8.42 17.38 -8.49
CA SER A 386 -8.73 17.13 -7.09
C SER A 386 -8.46 18.35 -6.19
N GLY A 387 -7.73 19.34 -6.69
CA GLY A 387 -7.29 20.51 -5.93
C GLY A 387 -6.15 20.25 -4.94
N ARG A 388 -5.64 19.01 -4.85
CA ARG A 388 -4.48 18.68 -4.01
C ARG A 388 -3.19 19.15 -4.69
N LYS A 389 -2.30 19.71 -3.88
CA LYS A 389 -0.98 20.19 -4.27
C LYS A 389 0.08 19.10 -4.15
N ILE A 390 1.19 19.29 -4.83
CA ILE A 390 2.32 18.38 -4.76
C ILE A 390 3.03 18.55 -3.42
N PHE A 391 3.56 17.47 -2.88
CA PHE A 391 4.29 17.52 -1.63
C PHE A 391 5.56 18.37 -1.75
N ASP A 392 5.67 19.44 -0.97
CA ASP A 392 6.76 20.42 -1.10
C ASP A 392 8.19 19.83 -1.08
N PRO A 393 8.51 18.82 -0.25
CA PRO A 393 9.79 18.12 -0.31
C PRO A 393 10.08 17.47 -1.67
N ILE A 394 9.07 16.95 -2.37
CA ILE A 394 9.24 16.43 -3.74
C ILE A 394 9.65 17.58 -4.67
N ARG A 395 9.01 18.75 -4.56
CA ARG A 395 9.40 19.90 -5.39
C ARG A 395 10.83 20.33 -5.13
N LYS A 396 11.23 20.42 -3.84
CA LYS A 396 12.60 20.78 -3.47
C LYS A 396 13.62 19.79 -4.00
N GLU A 397 13.32 18.50 -3.95
CA GLU A 397 14.19 17.44 -4.45
C GLU A 397 14.30 17.46 -5.98
N TRP A 398 13.18 17.65 -6.68
CA TRP A 398 13.11 17.45 -8.14
C TRP A 398 13.16 18.73 -8.98
N HIS A 399 13.12 19.95 -8.41
CA HIS A 399 13.06 21.21 -9.19
C HIS A 399 14.24 21.46 -10.15
N LYS A 400 15.39 20.83 -9.91
CA LYS A 400 16.58 20.91 -10.79
C LYS A 400 16.75 19.67 -11.68
N SER A 401 15.83 18.70 -11.57
CA SER A 401 15.87 17.51 -12.39
C SER A 401 15.56 17.87 -13.84
N HIS A 402 16.31 17.26 -14.76
CA HIS A 402 16.07 17.34 -16.19
C HIS A 402 15.42 16.05 -16.72
N SER A 403 15.06 15.12 -15.82
CA SER A 403 14.33 13.91 -16.18
C SER A 403 12.99 14.25 -16.83
N PRO A 404 12.55 13.51 -17.85
CA PRO A 404 11.24 13.70 -18.44
C PRO A 404 10.13 13.38 -17.43
N THR A 405 8.92 13.90 -17.65
CA THR A 405 7.72 13.48 -16.92
C THR A 405 6.66 13.02 -17.90
N TYR A 406 5.95 11.95 -17.56
CA TYR A 406 4.77 11.49 -18.30
C TYR A 406 3.48 11.56 -17.49
N TYR A 407 3.56 11.97 -16.22
CA TYR A 407 2.40 11.99 -15.34
C TYR A 407 1.43 13.08 -15.74
N LYS A 408 0.13 12.74 -15.71
CA LYS A 408 -0.96 13.64 -16.09
C LYS A 408 -2.05 13.59 -15.05
N ASP A 409 -2.81 14.67 -14.99
CA ASP A 409 -4.02 14.78 -14.19
C ASP A 409 -5.21 14.06 -14.86
N SER A 410 -5.10 12.74 -15.02
CA SER A 410 -6.04 11.89 -15.74
C SER A 410 -6.14 10.49 -15.13
N ILE A 411 -7.33 9.88 -15.19
CA ILE A 411 -7.53 8.45 -14.89
C ILE A 411 -7.08 7.54 -16.05
N GLU A 412 -6.86 8.10 -17.24
CA GLU A 412 -6.40 7.36 -18.42
C GLU A 412 -4.88 7.15 -18.34
N VAL A 413 -4.46 6.17 -17.53
CA VAL A 413 -3.06 5.79 -17.31
C VAL A 413 -2.54 4.89 -18.45
N PRO A 414 -1.24 4.94 -18.76
CA PRO A 414 -0.62 4.11 -19.80
C PRO A 414 -0.44 2.66 -19.36
N ASP A 415 -0.27 1.77 -20.34
CA ASP A 415 0.22 0.40 -20.18
C ASP A 415 1.32 0.10 -21.21
N GLY A 416 1.87 -1.11 -21.23
CA GLY A 416 2.93 -1.49 -22.17
C GLY A 416 2.50 -1.51 -23.64
N LEU A 417 1.20 -1.62 -23.94
CA LEU A 417 0.66 -1.57 -25.30
C LEU A 417 0.38 -0.12 -25.76
N SER A 418 0.15 0.78 -24.81
CA SER A 418 0.00 2.23 -24.99
C SER A 418 0.98 3.00 -24.10
N PRO A 419 2.30 2.83 -24.32
CA PRO A 419 3.33 3.35 -23.43
C PRO A 419 3.37 4.88 -23.43
N PRO A 420 3.89 5.50 -22.35
CA PRO A 420 4.25 6.91 -22.39
C PRO A 420 5.25 7.20 -23.51
N LYS A 421 5.16 8.38 -24.12
CA LYS A 421 6.11 8.82 -25.14
C LYS A 421 7.54 8.78 -24.59
N GLY A 422 8.45 8.12 -25.29
CA GLY A 422 9.85 7.96 -24.89
C GLY A 422 10.10 6.85 -23.86
N TYR A 423 9.07 6.06 -23.54
CA TYR A 423 9.14 4.87 -22.69
C TYR A 423 8.55 3.65 -23.40
N GLU A 424 8.54 3.66 -24.73
CA GLU A 424 8.11 2.53 -25.53
C GLU A 424 8.95 1.29 -25.22
N ALA A 425 8.32 0.11 -25.15
CA ALA A 425 9.04 -1.14 -24.99
C ALA A 425 10.05 -1.31 -26.15
N PRO A 426 11.22 -1.91 -25.88
CA PRO A 426 12.21 -2.16 -26.92
C PRO A 426 11.57 -3.03 -28.02
N LYS A 427 11.76 -2.62 -29.29
CA LYS A 427 11.28 -3.41 -30.43
C LYS A 427 11.96 -4.78 -30.38
N SER A 428 11.18 -5.86 -30.36
CA SER A 428 11.69 -7.22 -30.51
C SER A 428 12.56 -7.28 -31.75
N LYS A 429 13.83 -7.71 -31.60
CA LYS A 429 14.71 -7.96 -32.74
C LYS A 429 14.36 -9.26 -33.44
#